data_AF-A0A383A8Y1-F1
#
_entry.id   AF-A0A383A8Y1-F1
#
_cell.length_a   1.000
_cell.length_b   1.000
_cell.length_c   1.000
_cell.angle_alpha   90.00
_cell.angle_beta   90.00
_cell.angle_gamma   90.00
#
_symmetry.space_group_name_H-M   'P 1'
#
loop_
_entity.id
_entity.type
_entity.pdbx_description
1 polymer ?
#
loop_
_entity_poly.entity_id
_entity_poly.type
_entity_poly.pdbx_seq_one_letter_code
_entity_poly.pdbx_strand_id
1 'polypeptide(L)'
;ASQFNPGWHQAISLRNLLVTSEAVARAAIMREESRGAHSRIDFESESDEWLQYNIILKKSSSGTMSAEKRLRDKPDPELERIAKLSIEELEAEVIHDKLQD
;
A
#
# COMPACT_ATOMS: atom_id res chain seq x y z
N ALA A 1 12.69 34.93 26.11
CA ALA A 1 11.78 33.78 25.90
C ALA A 1 11.84 33.37 24.43
N SER A 2 11.93 32.08 24.13
CA SER A 2 11.83 31.59 22.74
C SER A 2 10.39 31.81 22.26
N GLN A 3 10.16 32.68 21.28
CA GLN A 3 8.85 32.84 20.66
C GLN A 3 8.58 31.67 19.71
N PHE A 4 7.32 31.21 19.68
CA PHE A 4 6.88 30.21 18.71
C PHE A 4 6.94 30.77 17.28
N ASN A 5 7.65 30.07 16.39
CA ASN A 5 7.68 30.39 14.96
C ASN A 5 6.95 29.28 14.18
N PRO A 6 5.74 29.52 13.66
CA PRO A 6 5.01 28.54 12.87
C PRO A 6 5.69 28.23 11.53
N GLY A 7 6.38 29.21 10.92
CA GLY A 7 7.10 29.03 9.65
C GLY A 7 8.27 28.06 9.77
N TRP A 8 8.93 28.01 10.95
CA TRP A 8 10.00 27.06 11.22
C TRP A 8 9.50 25.60 11.16
N HIS A 9 8.33 25.33 11.76
CA HIS A 9 7.73 24.00 11.74
C HIS A 9 7.33 23.58 10.32
N GLN A 10 6.80 24.52 9.52
CA GLN A 10 6.46 24.29 8.12
C GLN A 10 7.71 24.00 7.28
N ALA A 11 8.79 24.76 7.46
CA ALA A 11 10.05 24.55 6.75
C ALA A 11 10.65 23.16 7.01
N ILE A 12 10.60 22.68 8.26
CA ILE A 12 11.02 21.31 8.61
C ILE A 12 10.10 20.28 7.94
N SER A 13 8.79 20.53 7.95
CA SER A 13 7.79 19.62 7.39
C SER A 13 7.87 19.51 5.87
N LEU A 14 8.31 20.57 5.19
CA LEU A 14 8.39 20.65 3.73
C LEU A 14 9.19 19.50 3.12
N ARG A 15 10.30 19.10 3.76
CA ARG A 15 11.11 17.96 3.28
C ARG A 15 10.30 16.66 3.23
N ASN A 16 9.48 16.41 4.24
CA ASN A 16 8.68 15.19 4.30
C ASN A 16 7.52 15.25 3.30
N LEU A 17 6.89 16.42 3.15
CA LEU A 17 5.86 16.66 2.14
C LEU A 17 6.39 16.42 0.72
N LEU A 18 7.57 16.93 0.37
CA LEU A 18 8.14 16.72 -0.96
C LEU A 18 8.41 15.24 -1.24
N VAL A 19 8.91 14.49 -0.26
CA VAL A 19 9.16 13.05 -0.40
C VAL A 19 7.86 12.28 -0.64
N THR A 20 6.81 12.57 0.11
CA THR A 20 5.52 11.88 -0.05
C THR A 20 4.81 12.31 -1.33
N SER A 21 4.82 13.59 -1.69
CA SER A 21 4.24 14.08 -2.94
C SER A 21 4.89 13.47 -4.17
N GLU A 22 6.23 13.42 -4.23
CA GLU A 22 6.93 12.77 -5.34
C GLU A 22 6.60 11.27 -5.40
N ALA A 23 6.55 10.60 -4.24
CA ALA A 23 6.23 9.19 -4.18
C ALA A 23 4.81 8.90 -4.71
N VAL A 24 3.81 9.66 -4.26
CA VAL A 24 2.43 9.53 -4.70
C VAL A 24 2.30 9.79 -6.20
N ALA A 25 2.90 10.87 -6.71
CA ALA A 25 2.85 11.19 -8.14
C ALA A 25 3.47 10.10 -9.01
N ARG A 26 4.63 9.56 -8.61
CA ARG A 26 5.31 8.47 -9.32
C ARG A 26 4.53 7.17 -9.29
N ALA A 27 3.84 6.87 -8.19
CA ALA A 27 2.96 5.72 -8.11
C ALA A 27 1.74 5.88 -9.01
N ALA A 28 1.11 7.07 -9.00
CA ALA A 28 -0.08 7.36 -9.78
C ALA A 28 0.17 7.28 -11.29
N ILE A 29 1.29 7.81 -11.78
CA ILE A 29 1.64 7.73 -13.21
C ILE A 29 1.90 6.29 -13.67
N MET A 30 2.51 5.46 -12.81
CA MET A 30 2.80 4.05 -13.11
C MET A 30 1.55 3.18 -13.10
N ARG A 31 0.56 3.48 -12.24
CA ARG A 31 -0.68 2.70 -12.14
C ARG A 31 -1.67 3.09 -13.23
N GLU A 32 -1.76 2.24 -14.24
CA GLU A 32 -2.64 2.36 -15.40
C GLU A 32 -3.95 1.57 -15.17
N GLU A 33 -4.74 2.01 -14.19
CA GLU A 33 -6.13 1.60 -13.95
C GLU A 33 -6.83 2.67 -13.10
N SER A 34 -8.12 2.49 -12.85
CA SER A 34 -8.88 3.22 -11.82
C SER A 34 -9.43 2.26 -10.78
N ARG A 35 -9.15 2.52 -9.50
CA ARG A 35 -9.63 1.72 -8.37
C ARG A 35 -9.65 2.55 -7.09
N GLY A 36 -10.78 2.55 -6.39
CA GLY A 36 -10.93 3.29 -5.13
C GLY A 36 -10.64 4.79 -5.29
N ALA A 37 -9.66 5.31 -4.54
CA ALA A 37 -9.29 6.73 -4.57
C ALA A 37 -8.36 7.13 -5.75
N HIS A 38 -7.87 6.16 -6.52
CA HIS A 38 -7.06 6.41 -7.71
C HIS A 38 -7.96 6.29 -8.94
N SER A 39 -8.29 7.43 -9.57
CA SER A 39 -9.14 7.49 -10.76
C SER A 39 -8.44 8.20 -11.90
N ARG A 40 -8.54 7.63 -13.10
CA ARG A 40 -7.89 8.09 -14.33
C ARG A 40 -8.88 8.07 -15.49
N ILE A 41 -8.98 9.19 -16.18
CA ILE A 41 -9.85 9.34 -17.37
C ILE A 41 -9.30 8.61 -18.61
N ASP A 42 -8.01 8.27 -18.61
CA ASP A 42 -7.37 7.50 -19.67
C ASP A 42 -7.29 6.00 -19.35
N PHE A 43 -7.66 5.60 -18.13
CA PHE A 43 -7.75 4.20 -17.67
C PHE A 43 -8.93 4.05 -16.68
N GLU A 44 -10.16 4.24 -17.16
CA GLU A 44 -11.35 4.39 -16.31
C GLU A 44 -11.78 3.12 -15.56
N SER A 45 -11.36 1.94 -16.03
CA SER A 45 -11.75 0.66 -15.45
C SER A 45 -10.71 0.08 -14.51
N GLU A 46 -11.17 -0.80 -13.62
CA GLU A 46 -10.31 -1.69 -12.84
C GLU A 46 -9.65 -2.73 -13.74
N SER A 47 -8.44 -3.17 -13.39
CA SER A 47 -7.73 -4.25 -14.07
C SER A 47 -7.24 -5.30 -13.07
N ASP A 48 -7.56 -6.57 -13.33
CA ASP A 48 -7.16 -7.72 -12.51
C ASP A 48 -5.64 -7.90 -12.46
N GLU A 49 -4.92 -7.40 -13.47
CA GLU A 49 -3.46 -7.40 -13.47
C GLU A 49 -2.92 -6.63 -12.26
N TRP A 50 -3.49 -5.45 -11.97
CA TRP A 50 -3.01 -4.59 -10.88
C TRP A 50 -3.32 -5.13 -9.48
N LEU A 51 -4.14 -6.18 -9.36
CA LEU A 51 -4.25 -6.95 -8.12
C LEU A 51 -3.00 -7.77 -7.85
N GLN A 52 -2.20 -8.12 -8.85
CA GLN A 52 -1.03 -8.99 -8.65
C GLN A 52 0.22 -8.24 -8.21
N TYR A 53 0.25 -6.91 -8.31
CA TYR A 53 1.46 -6.12 -8.12
C TYR A 53 1.34 -5.04 -7.04
N ASN A 54 2.46 -4.80 -6.35
CA ASN A 54 2.70 -3.61 -5.55
C ASN A 54 3.55 -2.61 -6.35
N ILE A 55 3.33 -1.31 -6.12
CA ILE A 55 4.26 -0.27 -6.56
C ILE A 55 5.15 0.08 -5.37
N ILE A 56 6.44 -0.19 -5.50
CA ILE A 56 7.43 0.04 -4.44
C ILE A 56 8.20 1.30 -4.78
N LEU A 57 8.29 2.21 -3.81
CA LEU A 57 9.04 3.46 -3.96
C LEU A 57 10.21 3.49 -2.99
N LYS A 58 11.35 3.91 -3.50
CA LYS A 58 12.60 3.98 -2.72
C LYS A 58 13.30 5.29 -3.02
N LYS A 59 13.66 6.01 -1.96
CA LYS A 59 14.56 7.16 -2.04
C LYS A 59 15.99 6.68 -1.86
N SER A 60 16.85 6.98 -2.83
CA SER A 60 18.26 6.64 -2.79
C SER A 60 19.05 7.57 -1.86
N SER A 61 20.30 7.20 -1.58
CA SER A 61 21.24 8.05 -0.83
C SER A 61 21.60 9.34 -1.56
N SER A 62 21.52 9.37 -2.90
CA SER A 62 21.70 10.59 -3.70
C SER A 62 20.47 11.51 -3.71
N GLY A 63 19.37 11.08 -3.07
CA GLY A 63 18.14 11.86 -2.93
C GLY A 63 17.12 11.64 -4.05
N THR A 64 17.45 10.85 -5.08
CA THR A 64 16.52 10.50 -6.16
C THR A 64 15.49 9.46 -5.71
N MET A 65 14.28 9.52 -6.27
CA MET A 65 13.23 8.53 -6.02
C MET A 65 13.09 7.59 -7.22
N SER A 66 13.11 6.27 -6.97
CA SER A 66 12.76 5.24 -7.93
C SER A 66 11.41 4.61 -7.59
N ALA A 67 10.62 4.26 -8.62
CA ALA A 67 9.40 3.47 -8.49
C ALA A 67 9.57 2.17 -9.30
N GLU A 68 9.09 1.05 -8.75
CA GLU A 68 9.11 -0.25 -9.42
C GLU A 68 7.76 -0.95 -9.22
N LYS A 69 7.23 -1.54 -10.29
CA LYS A 69 6.10 -2.48 -10.23
C LYS A 69 6.67 -3.85 -9.87
N ARG A 70 6.28 -4.38 -8.71
CA ARG A 70 6.78 -5.65 -8.18
C ARG A 70 5.64 -6.64 -7.98
N LEU A 71 5.81 -7.85 -8.52
CA LEU A 71 4.86 -8.94 -8.30
C LEU A 71 4.78 -9.26 -6.82
N ARG A 72 3.57 -9.43 -6.29
CA ARG A 72 3.38 -9.86 -4.90
C ARG A 72 3.82 -11.31 -4.75
N ASP A 73 4.53 -11.59 -3.67
CA ASP A 73 4.80 -12.97 -3.29
C ASP A 73 3.48 -13.68 -2.96
N LYS A 74 3.49 -15.00 -3.10
CA LYS A 74 2.34 -15.79 -2.66
C LYS A 74 2.17 -15.63 -1.15
N PRO A 75 0.93 -15.53 -0.66
CA PRO A 75 0.68 -15.57 0.77
C PRO A 75 1.20 -16.88 1.36
N ASP A 76 1.40 -16.88 2.68
CA ASP A 76 1.62 -18.13 3.40
C ASP A 76 0.47 -19.11 3.10
N PRO A 77 0.74 -20.39 2.79
CA PRO A 77 -0.29 -21.34 2.38
C PRO A 77 -1.41 -21.49 3.41
N GLU A 78 -1.10 -21.39 4.69
CA GLU A 78 -2.10 -21.52 5.76
C GLU A 78 -2.98 -20.28 5.82
N LEU A 79 -2.39 -19.08 5.72
CA LEU A 79 -3.17 -17.85 5.62
C LEU A 79 -4.04 -17.81 4.35
N GLU A 80 -3.55 -18.36 3.23
CA GLU A 80 -4.33 -18.49 2.00
C GLU A 80 -5.51 -19.45 2.16
N ARG A 81 -5.30 -20.59 2.85
CA ARG A 81 -6.36 -21.54 3.18
C ARG A 81 -7.44 -20.85 4.00
N ILE A 82 -7.05 -20.23 5.13
CA ILE A 82 -7.96 -19.53 6.05
C ILE A 82 -8.76 -18.44 5.30
N ALA A 83 -8.10 -17.64 4.45
CA ALA A 83 -8.75 -16.57 3.70
C ALA A 83 -9.79 -17.07 2.67
N LYS A 84 -9.74 -18.35 2.29
CA LYS A 84 -10.67 -18.96 1.33
C LYS A 84 -11.76 -19.81 1.97
N LEU A 85 -11.71 -20.03 3.28
CA LEU A 85 -12.75 -20.76 4.01
C LEU A 85 -14.06 -19.98 4.04
N SER A 86 -15.18 -20.70 4.08
CA SER A 86 -16.45 -20.13 4.49
C SER A 86 -16.41 -19.78 5.99
N ILE A 87 -17.29 -18.88 6.41
CA ILE A 87 -17.37 -18.50 7.82
C ILE A 87 -17.74 -19.71 8.69
N GLU A 88 -18.60 -20.60 8.19
CA GLU A 88 -19.03 -21.82 8.88
C GLU A 88 -17.87 -22.82 9.05
N GLU A 89 -17.04 -22.99 8.01
CA GLU A 89 -15.85 -23.85 8.08
C GLU A 89 -14.85 -23.34 9.11
N LEU A 90 -14.61 -22.02 9.13
CA LEU A 90 -13.70 -21.38 10.08
C LEU A 90 -14.20 -21.49 11.53
N GLU A 91 -15.51 -21.27 11.76
CA GLU A 91 -16.11 -21.41 13.08
C GLU A 91 -16.04 -22.85 13.61
N ALA A 92 -16.26 -23.84 12.76
CA ALA A 92 -16.16 -25.25 13.12
C ALA A 92 -14.73 -25.63 13.55
N GLU A 93 -13.72 -25.14 12.83
CA GLU A 93 -12.31 -25.34 13.15
C GLU A 93 -11.94 -24.69 14.50
N VAL A 94 -12.34 -23.44 14.73
CA VAL A 94 -12.10 -22.74 16.02
C VAL A 94 -12.75 -23.46 17.20
N ILE A 95 -13.95 -24.02 17.01
CA ILE A 95 -14.61 -24.83 18.05
C ILE A 95 -13.83 -26.12 18.30
N HIS A 96 -13.35 -26.78 17.24
CA HIS A 96 -12.56 -28.01 17.36
C HIS A 96 -11.28 -27.78 18.16
N ASP A 97 -10.52 -26.73 17.85
CA ASP A 97 -9.25 -26.41 18.51
C ASP A 97 -9.47 -26.13 20.01
N LYS A 98 -10.50 -25.35 20.36
CA LYS A 98 -10.87 -25.07 21.76
C LYS A 98 -11.27 -26.29 22.58
N LEU A 99 -11.66 -27.39 21.93
CA LEU A 99 -12.00 -28.64 22.60
C LEU A 99 -10.78 -29.58 22.75
N GLN A 100 -9.68 -29.29 22.05
CA GLN A 100 -8.43 -30.04 22.14
C GLN A 100 -7.41 -29.43 23.11
N ASP A 101 -7.54 -28.14 23.43
CA ASP A 101 -6.82 -27.42 24.50
C ASP A 101 -7.38 -27.72 25.90
#